data_AF-A0A940QIB6-F1
#
_entry.id   AF-A0A940QIB6-F1
#
_cell.length_a   1.000
_cell.length_b   1.000
_cell.length_c   1.000
_cell.angle_alpha   90.00
_cell.angle_beta   90.00
_cell.angle_gamma   90.00
#
_symmetry.space_group_name_H-M   'P 1'
#
loop_
_entity.id
_entity.type
_entity.pdbx_description
1 polymer ?
#
loop_
_entity_poly.entity_id
_entity_poly.type
_entity_poly.pdbx_seq_one_letter_code
_entity_poly.pdbx_strand_id
1 'polypeptide(L)'
;MGSKNTGARRPAGVPAKKQPQNGRRPQQSGGRSQPARAQQRRTDRAINQATVHRSVKGRKRGSRGGNYIMYYIFAAIIIVIVLAVLSNTVLFNCNSIEVEGNSRYTVEQILAPSGLEVGQNLLHINTAQAEKRISAALNYIDMVEVSKVFPTKIKITVKEAEKWFLVSQDGVTAAVSRMGRIVELGSESGLPTVVGYEAEELIPGAVLTSTESGKTSLPLQLLEKAESCGITGITLIDLTDRFDISIECGDNITLEIGGVADIDSKLAVGAEVLKYENANVTINLKNPNKPSARDKVASSVLPVLGESAESTAEAADTGESQPEY
;
A
#
# COMPACT_ATOMS: atom_id res chain seq x y z
N MET A 1 39.47 25.53 -4.59
CA MET A 1 39.95 26.92 -4.79
C MET A 1 38.72 27.77 -5.11
N GLY A 2 38.49 28.96 -4.56
CA GLY A 2 39.28 30.19 -4.74
C GLY A 2 38.91 30.81 -6.12
N SER A 3 38.42 32.04 -6.26
CA SER A 3 38.60 33.24 -5.42
C SER A 3 37.40 34.21 -5.47
N LYS A 4 37.45 35.22 -4.59
CA LYS A 4 36.52 36.36 -4.49
C LYS A 4 36.83 37.39 -5.60
N ASN A 5 35.84 38.20 -6.00
CA ASN A 5 36.08 39.65 -6.00
C ASN A 5 34.82 40.52 -5.86
N THR A 6 35.01 41.68 -5.23
CA THR A 6 34.03 42.75 -4.94
C THR A 6 34.33 43.99 -5.78
N GLY A 7 33.36 44.85 -6.15
CA GLY A 7 33.78 46.15 -6.71
C GLY A 7 32.85 47.15 -7.41
N ALA A 8 31.72 47.52 -6.81
CA ALA A 8 31.25 48.94 -6.72
C ALA A 8 30.83 49.80 -7.96
N ARG A 9 30.06 50.86 -7.59
CA ARG A 9 29.79 52.18 -8.24
C ARG A 9 28.55 52.38 -9.13
N ARG A 10 27.70 53.31 -8.67
CA ARG A 10 26.73 54.14 -9.44
C ARG A 10 27.45 55.38 -10.01
N PRO A 11 26.88 56.04 -11.05
CA PRO A 11 26.16 57.33 -10.86
C PRO A 11 24.77 57.31 -11.53
N ALA A 12 23.71 57.96 -11.02
CA ALA A 12 23.41 59.41 -10.93
C ALA A 12 22.99 60.06 -12.28
N GLY A 13 21.76 60.60 -12.33
CA GLY A 13 21.23 61.32 -13.50
C GLY A 13 19.75 61.71 -13.35
N VAL A 14 19.49 62.98 -13.01
CA VAL A 14 18.16 63.62 -13.01
C VAL A 14 18.26 64.87 -13.89
N PRO A 15 17.21 65.23 -14.64
CA PRO A 15 16.86 66.64 -14.75
C PRO A 15 15.39 66.92 -14.40
N ALA A 16 15.09 68.20 -14.18
CA ALA A 16 13.89 68.65 -13.46
C ALA A 16 13.17 69.83 -14.15
N LYS A 17 12.10 70.30 -13.48
CA LYS A 17 11.35 71.57 -13.65
C LYS A 17 10.33 71.67 -14.79
N LYS A 18 9.14 72.15 -14.42
CA LYS A 18 8.68 73.51 -14.78
C LYS A 18 7.70 74.08 -13.74
N GLN A 19 7.79 75.39 -13.55
CA GLN A 19 6.95 76.28 -12.72
C GLN A 19 6.94 77.64 -13.44
N PRO A 20 5.84 78.44 -13.39
CA PRO A 20 5.77 79.65 -12.55
C PRO A 20 4.33 79.81 -11.97
N GLN A 21 3.72 80.94 -11.59
CA GLN A 21 4.05 82.38 -11.40
C GLN A 21 3.15 82.87 -10.25
N ASN A 22 3.59 83.42 -9.11
CA ASN A 22 4.26 84.70 -8.79
C ASN A 22 3.38 85.97 -8.90
N GLY A 23 3.20 86.68 -7.76
CA GLY A 23 2.23 87.79 -7.61
C GLY A 23 2.50 88.75 -6.42
N ARG A 24 3.58 89.52 -6.53
CA ARG A 24 3.93 90.85 -5.93
C ARG A 24 3.46 91.31 -4.50
N ARG A 25 4.51 91.58 -3.69
CA ARG A 25 4.78 92.54 -2.58
C ARG A 25 4.15 93.97 -2.68
N PRO A 26 4.23 94.90 -1.65
CA PRO A 26 5.38 95.12 -0.73
C PRO A 26 5.20 95.73 0.71
N GLN A 27 6.30 95.69 1.49
CA GLN A 27 6.87 96.71 2.42
C GLN A 27 6.03 97.30 3.59
N GLN A 28 6.63 97.86 4.66
CA GLN A 28 7.98 98.45 4.82
C GLN A 28 8.85 97.75 5.91
N SER A 29 9.65 98.49 6.70
CA SER A 29 10.75 97.91 7.53
C SER A 29 11.34 98.88 8.57
N GLY A 30 11.71 98.42 9.77
CA GLY A 30 12.42 99.23 10.78
C GLY A 30 12.99 98.45 11.97
N GLY A 31 14.19 98.84 12.44
CA GLY A 31 14.64 98.61 13.83
C GLY A 31 15.70 97.52 14.09
N ARG A 32 16.99 97.87 14.00
CA ARG A 32 18.10 97.11 14.63
C ARG A 32 18.06 97.26 16.17
N SER A 33 18.52 96.24 16.91
CA SER A 33 19.66 96.33 17.86
C SER A 33 19.90 95.01 18.61
N GLN A 34 21.14 94.50 18.57
CA GLN A 34 21.67 93.58 19.58
C GLN A 34 22.21 94.43 20.76
N PRO A 35 22.33 93.90 21.99
CA PRO A 35 23.67 93.44 22.37
C PRO A 35 23.79 92.34 23.45
N ALA A 36 25.03 91.85 23.57
CA ALA A 36 25.74 91.49 24.80
C ALA A 36 25.28 90.31 25.68
N ARG A 37 26.07 89.22 25.56
CA ARG A 37 26.84 88.56 26.64
C ARG A 37 26.12 87.89 27.83
N ALA A 38 24.84 88.14 28.07
CA ALA A 38 24.00 87.35 28.97
C ALA A 38 23.51 86.03 28.33
N GLN A 39 23.55 85.95 26.98
CA GLN A 39 23.02 84.82 26.21
C GLN A 39 23.85 83.52 26.38
N GLN A 40 25.19 83.61 26.50
CA GLN A 40 26.06 82.42 26.53
C GLN A 40 26.02 81.65 27.87
N ARG A 41 25.78 82.31 29.01
CA ARG A 41 25.48 81.59 30.27
C ARG A 41 24.05 81.02 30.33
N ARG A 42 23.17 81.41 29.39
CA ARG A 42 21.87 80.77 29.18
C ARG A 42 21.98 79.54 28.26
N THR A 43 22.90 79.51 27.29
CA THR A 43 23.05 78.34 26.41
C THR A 43 23.56 77.09 27.14
N ASP A 44 24.50 77.20 28.08
CA ASP A 44 24.98 76.01 28.80
C ASP A 44 23.95 75.47 29.81
N ARG A 45 23.16 76.36 30.44
CA ARG A 45 21.99 75.94 31.24
C ARG A 45 20.88 75.35 30.37
N ALA A 46 20.69 75.84 29.14
CA ALA A 46 19.74 75.27 28.19
C ALA A 46 20.18 73.90 27.65
N ILE A 47 21.49 73.65 27.46
CA ILE A 47 22.01 72.34 27.05
C ILE A 47 21.79 71.31 28.16
N ASN A 48 22.09 71.64 29.43
CA ASN A 48 21.83 70.71 30.53
C ASN A 48 20.32 70.53 30.82
N GLN A 49 19.47 71.53 30.57
CA GLN A 49 18.01 71.34 30.62
C GLN A 49 17.46 70.55 29.41
N ALA A 50 18.13 70.60 28.25
CA ALA A 50 17.77 69.79 27.08
C ALA A 50 18.16 68.31 27.25
N THR A 51 19.24 68.00 27.96
CA THR A 51 19.68 66.62 28.20
C THR A 51 18.86 65.90 29.28
N VAL A 52 18.34 66.61 30.29
CA VAL A 52 17.53 65.98 31.36
C VAL A 52 16.06 65.77 30.96
N HIS A 53 15.55 66.47 29.93
CA HIS A 53 14.17 66.32 29.46
C HIS A 53 13.97 65.59 28.12
N ARG A 54 15.00 64.90 27.60
CA ARG A 54 14.76 63.69 26.80
C ARG A 54 14.66 62.45 27.68
N SER A 55 13.86 62.56 28.74
CA SER A 55 13.08 61.41 29.17
C SER A 55 12.41 60.84 27.91
N VAL A 56 12.82 59.63 27.51
CA VAL A 56 11.89 58.72 26.84
C VAL A 56 10.85 58.40 27.90
N LYS A 57 9.94 59.36 28.13
CA LYS A 57 8.78 59.24 28.99
C LYS A 57 7.92 58.25 28.26
N GLY A 58 8.21 56.97 28.53
CA GLY A 58 7.54 55.86 27.92
C GLY A 58 6.07 56.17 28.05
N ARG A 59 5.39 56.31 26.92
CA ARG A 59 3.94 56.22 26.89
C ARG A 59 3.63 54.77 27.24
N LYS A 60 3.69 54.47 28.55
CA LYS A 60 2.60 53.82 29.28
C LYS A 60 1.35 54.70 29.07
N ARG A 61 0.91 54.79 27.81
CA ARG A 61 -0.46 55.07 27.43
C ARG A 61 -1.16 53.84 27.98
N GLY A 62 -1.59 53.94 29.24
CA GLY A 62 -2.15 52.81 29.96
C GLY A 62 -3.20 52.19 29.07
N SER A 63 -3.03 50.90 28.74
CA SER A 63 -3.90 50.20 27.80
C SER A 63 -5.23 49.91 28.48
N ARG A 64 -5.97 50.97 28.84
CA ARG A 64 -7.31 50.96 29.42
C ARG A 64 -8.39 50.62 28.38
N GLY A 65 -8.00 49.85 27.38
CA GLY A 65 -8.82 49.21 26.35
C GLY A 65 -8.28 47.84 25.93
N GLY A 66 -7.24 47.31 26.58
CA GLY A 66 -6.62 46.03 26.23
C GLY A 66 -7.42 44.79 26.62
N ASN A 67 -8.43 44.94 27.49
CA ASN A 67 -9.18 43.81 28.03
C ASN A 67 -10.30 43.33 27.08
N TYR A 68 -10.85 44.22 26.25
CA TYR A 68 -11.89 43.86 25.28
C TYR A 68 -11.39 42.89 24.20
N ILE A 69 -10.12 42.99 23.80
CA ILE A 69 -9.52 42.02 22.88
C ILE A 69 -9.49 40.62 23.51
N MET A 70 -9.17 40.50 24.80
CA MET A 70 -9.28 39.22 25.51
C MET A 70 -10.73 38.74 25.60
N TYR A 71 -11.71 39.62 25.88
CA TYR A 71 -13.13 39.22 25.85
C TYR A 71 -13.60 38.76 24.46
N TYR A 72 -13.16 39.39 23.37
CA TYR A 72 -13.43 38.92 22.00
C TYR A 72 -12.74 37.60 21.67
N ILE A 73 -11.51 37.37 22.16
CA ILE A 73 -10.82 36.08 22.02
C ILE A 73 -11.54 34.99 22.80
N PHE A 74 -11.93 35.24 24.06
CA PHE A 74 -12.72 34.29 24.85
C PHE A 74 -14.09 34.02 24.22
N ALA A 75 -14.79 35.05 23.71
CA ALA A 75 -16.05 34.88 22.99
C ALA A 75 -15.87 34.06 21.70
N ALA A 76 -14.81 34.30 20.92
CA ALA A 76 -14.47 33.51 19.74
C ALA A 76 -14.15 32.05 20.09
N ILE A 77 -13.41 31.80 21.17
CA ILE A 77 -13.14 30.44 21.68
C ILE A 77 -14.44 29.75 22.09
N ILE A 78 -15.34 30.44 22.82
CA ILE A 78 -16.65 29.89 23.21
C ILE A 78 -17.49 29.56 21.97
N ILE A 79 -17.52 30.44 20.96
CA ILE A 79 -18.22 30.19 19.69
C ILE A 79 -17.63 28.97 18.97
N VAL A 80 -16.30 28.84 18.90
CA VAL A 80 -15.62 27.68 18.31
C VAL A 80 -15.95 26.39 19.07
N ILE A 81 -15.99 26.42 20.41
CA ILE A 81 -16.40 25.27 21.23
C ILE A 81 -17.86 24.89 20.96
N VAL A 82 -18.78 25.85 20.93
CA VAL A 82 -20.20 25.61 20.63
C VAL A 82 -20.39 25.03 19.22
N LEU A 83 -19.70 25.58 18.22
CA LEU A 83 -19.71 25.07 16.84
C LEU A 83 -19.12 23.66 16.76
N ALA A 84 -18.03 23.37 17.47
CA ALA A 84 -17.44 22.04 17.53
C ALA A 84 -18.40 21.02 18.17
N VAL A 85 -19.04 21.37 19.29
CA VAL A 85 -20.04 20.51 19.97
C VAL A 85 -21.26 20.26 19.08
N LEU A 86 -21.81 21.29 18.43
CA LEU A 86 -22.93 21.13 17.49
C LEU A 86 -22.55 20.27 16.28
N SER A 87 -21.36 20.47 15.72
CA SER A 87 -20.85 19.63 14.64
C SER A 87 -20.72 18.17 15.05
N ASN A 88 -20.26 17.93 16.29
CA ASN A 88 -20.05 16.61 16.88
C ASN A 88 -21.33 15.93 17.39
N THR A 89 -22.51 16.56 17.26
CA THR A 89 -23.78 16.02 17.78
C THR A 89 -24.91 15.99 16.76
N VAL A 90 -24.87 16.84 15.72
CA VAL A 90 -25.96 16.98 14.74
C VAL A 90 -25.50 16.87 13.30
N LEU A 91 -24.32 17.40 12.94
CA LEU A 91 -23.90 17.50 11.54
C LEU A 91 -23.18 16.26 11.01
N PHE A 92 -22.45 15.53 11.85
CA PHE A 92 -21.60 14.40 11.44
C PHE A 92 -22.10 13.04 11.92
N ASN A 93 -23.41 12.86 12.06
CA ASN A 93 -23.99 11.56 12.45
C ASN A 93 -24.20 10.67 11.22
N CYS A 94 -23.98 9.36 11.38
CA CYS A 94 -24.18 8.38 10.32
C CYS A 94 -25.67 8.15 10.07
N ASN A 95 -26.17 8.54 8.91
CA ASN A 95 -27.56 8.34 8.50
C ASN A 95 -27.72 7.14 7.55
N SER A 96 -26.68 6.80 6.78
CA SER A 96 -26.67 5.60 5.94
C SER A 96 -25.29 4.96 5.87
N ILE A 97 -25.29 3.63 5.78
CA ILE A 97 -24.12 2.80 5.50
C ILE A 97 -24.39 2.09 4.18
N GLU A 98 -23.56 2.34 3.19
CA GLU A 98 -23.67 1.79 1.84
C GLU A 98 -22.56 0.74 1.65
N VAL A 99 -22.91 -0.47 1.23
CA VAL A 99 -21.96 -1.55 0.93
C VAL A 99 -21.92 -1.74 -0.58
N GLU A 100 -20.73 -1.66 -1.16
CA GLU A 100 -20.47 -1.76 -2.60
C GLU A 100 -19.41 -2.82 -2.90
N GLY A 101 -19.47 -3.42 -4.09
CA GLY A 101 -18.49 -4.41 -4.58
C GLY A 101 -19.08 -5.81 -4.77
N ASN A 102 -18.20 -6.79 -5.01
CA ASN A 102 -18.59 -8.20 -5.16
C ASN A 102 -18.35 -8.95 -3.84
N SER A 103 -19.32 -9.75 -3.41
CA SER A 103 -19.26 -10.56 -2.21
C SER A 103 -20.42 -11.55 -2.15
N ARG A 104 -20.13 -12.83 -1.87
CA ARG A 104 -21.12 -13.85 -1.45
C ARG A 104 -21.90 -13.51 -0.18
N TYR A 105 -21.36 -12.64 0.67
CA TYR A 105 -21.99 -12.24 1.92
C TYR A 105 -23.03 -11.14 1.70
N THR A 106 -24.16 -11.25 2.39
CA THR A 106 -25.17 -10.20 2.46
C THR A 106 -24.65 -8.94 3.15
N VAL A 107 -25.30 -7.81 2.86
CA VAL A 107 -25.01 -6.51 3.51
C VAL A 107 -25.02 -6.62 5.03
N GLU A 108 -25.98 -7.37 5.59
CA GLU A 108 -26.11 -7.60 7.04
C GLU A 108 -24.95 -8.41 7.61
N GLN A 109 -24.48 -9.45 6.91
CA GLN A 109 -23.32 -10.25 7.30
C GLN A 109 -22.00 -9.46 7.25
N ILE A 110 -21.88 -8.48 6.35
CA ILE A 110 -20.74 -7.55 6.28
C ILE A 110 -20.83 -6.49 7.40
N LEU A 111 -22.02 -5.99 7.67
CA LEU A 111 -22.22 -4.94 8.67
C LEU A 111 -22.08 -5.45 10.11
N ALA A 112 -22.60 -6.64 10.42
CA ALA A 112 -22.60 -7.22 11.77
C ALA A 112 -21.21 -7.26 12.45
N PRO A 113 -20.12 -7.77 11.83
CA PRO A 113 -18.79 -7.75 12.45
C PRO A 113 -18.16 -6.36 12.51
N SER A 114 -18.57 -5.41 11.66
CA SER A 114 -17.94 -4.08 11.60
C SER A 114 -18.05 -3.29 12.91
N GLY A 115 -19.17 -3.46 13.64
CA GLY A 115 -19.54 -2.64 14.79
C GLY A 115 -19.90 -1.19 14.42
N LEU A 116 -20.21 -0.93 13.15
CA LEU A 116 -20.73 0.34 12.65
C LEU A 116 -22.26 0.33 12.76
N GLU A 117 -22.83 1.41 13.27
CA GLU A 117 -24.28 1.54 13.47
C GLU A 117 -24.76 2.92 12.99
N VAL A 118 -25.98 2.95 12.45
CA VAL A 118 -26.68 4.20 12.12
C VAL A 118 -26.90 5.00 13.41
N GLY A 119 -26.60 6.30 13.37
CA GLY A 119 -26.61 7.20 14.52
C GLY A 119 -25.22 7.43 15.15
N GLN A 120 -24.21 6.60 14.88
CA GLN A 120 -22.84 6.84 15.35
C GLN A 120 -22.23 8.08 14.68
N ASN A 121 -21.41 8.84 15.41
CA ASN A 121 -20.74 10.04 14.90
C ASN A 121 -19.50 9.68 14.05
N LEU A 122 -19.50 10.10 12.77
CA LEU A 122 -18.43 9.86 11.79
C LEU A 122 -17.06 10.32 12.29
N LEU A 123 -16.95 11.42 13.03
CA LEU A 123 -15.66 11.91 13.53
C LEU A 123 -15.02 10.90 14.50
N HIS A 124 -15.83 10.22 15.32
CA HIS A 124 -15.37 9.29 16.35
C HIS A 124 -15.20 7.84 15.85
N ILE A 125 -15.80 7.48 14.72
CA ILE A 125 -15.69 6.12 14.14
C ILE A 125 -14.25 5.82 13.71
N ASN A 126 -13.74 4.65 14.13
CA ASN A 126 -12.46 4.12 13.69
C ASN A 126 -12.68 3.15 12.50
N THR A 127 -12.51 3.66 11.28
CA THR A 127 -12.73 2.87 10.06
C THR A 127 -11.74 1.72 9.91
N ALA A 128 -10.46 1.95 10.21
CA ALA A 128 -9.44 0.90 10.20
C ALA A 128 -9.70 -0.22 11.23
N GLN A 129 -10.43 0.06 12.32
CA GLN A 129 -10.89 -0.99 13.23
C GLN A 129 -12.09 -1.75 12.66
N ALA A 130 -13.03 -1.07 11.98
CA ALA A 130 -14.15 -1.72 11.31
C ALA A 130 -13.66 -2.65 10.19
N GLU A 131 -12.76 -2.17 9.32
CA GLU A 131 -12.06 -2.97 8.29
C GLU A 131 -11.46 -4.23 8.89
N LYS A 132 -10.63 -4.09 9.94
CA LYS A 132 -9.98 -5.23 10.61
C LYS A 132 -10.97 -6.24 11.18
N ARG A 133 -12.12 -5.81 11.70
CA ARG A 133 -13.15 -6.75 12.21
C ARG A 133 -13.85 -7.50 11.08
N ILE A 134 -14.22 -6.81 10.00
CA ILE A 134 -14.84 -7.43 8.82
C ILE A 134 -13.85 -8.45 8.22
N SER A 135 -12.60 -8.03 7.99
CA SER A 135 -11.53 -8.88 7.45
C SER A 135 -11.05 -9.98 8.40
N ALA A 136 -11.43 -9.96 9.69
CA ALA A 136 -11.16 -11.06 10.63
C ALA A 136 -12.35 -12.05 10.72
N ALA A 137 -13.57 -11.60 10.44
CA ALA A 137 -14.78 -12.42 10.53
C ALA A 137 -15.15 -13.12 9.22
N LEU A 138 -14.79 -12.55 8.06
CA LEU A 138 -15.29 -12.96 6.76
C LEU A 138 -14.17 -13.48 5.84
N ASN A 139 -13.98 -14.80 5.83
CA ASN A 139 -12.84 -15.45 5.18
C ASN A 139 -12.79 -15.19 3.66
N TYR A 140 -13.96 -15.21 2.99
CA TYR A 140 -14.10 -14.94 1.55
C TYR A 140 -14.04 -13.45 1.14
N ILE A 141 -13.40 -12.56 1.91
CA ILE A 141 -13.20 -11.15 1.50
C ILE A 141 -11.71 -10.81 1.52
N ASP A 142 -11.17 -10.49 0.34
CA ASP A 142 -9.76 -10.17 0.10
C ASP A 142 -9.42 -8.72 0.50
N MET A 143 -10.35 -7.79 0.23
CA MET A 143 -10.19 -6.38 0.54
C MET A 143 -11.48 -5.81 1.14
N VAL A 144 -11.31 -5.05 2.22
CA VAL A 144 -12.36 -4.21 2.83
C VAL A 144 -11.79 -2.81 2.96
N GLU A 145 -12.50 -1.82 2.45
CA GLU A 145 -12.20 -0.40 2.63
C GLU A 145 -13.43 0.30 3.24
N VAL A 146 -13.27 0.94 4.39
CA VAL A 146 -14.34 1.69 5.06
C VAL A 146 -14.01 3.18 4.99
N SER A 147 -14.73 3.90 4.14
CA SER A 147 -14.53 5.34 3.93
C SER A 147 -15.67 6.18 4.52
N LYS A 148 -15.30 7.34 5.07
CA LYS A 148 -16.26 8.33 5.61
C LYS A 148 -16.67 9.28 4.49
N VAL A 149 -17.91 9.18 4.04
CA VAL A 149 -18.49 10.08 3.04
C VAL A 149 -19.24 11.19 3.79
N PHE A 150 -18.50 12.25 4.12
CA PHE A 150 -19.05 13.40 4.84
C PHE A 150 -20.18 14.09 4.05
N PRO A 151 -21.20 14.65 4.73
CA PRO A 151 -21.28 14.81 6.19
C PRO A 151 -21.81 13.59 6.97
N THR A 152 -22.61 12.71 6.35
CA THR A 152 -23.47 11.77 7.11
C THR A 152 -23.44 10.30 6.65
N LYS A 153 -22.51 9.90 5.77
CA LYS A 153 -22.51 8.55 5.18
C LYS A 153 -21.23 7.77 5.46
N ILE A 154 -21.34 6.45 5.50
CA ILE A 154 -20.19 5.53 5.46
C ILE A 154 -20.34 4.65 4.22
N LYS A 155 -19.24 4.47 3.49
CA LYS A 155 -19.15 3.54 2.36
C LYS A 155 -18.20 2.40 2.75
N ILE A 156 -18.66 1.17 2.58
CA ILE A 156 -17.87 -0.05 2.74
C ILE A 156 -17.70 -0.66 1.35
N THR A 157 -16.48 -0.63 0.82
CA THR A 157 -16.14 -1.32 -0.43
C THR A 157 -15.59 -2.70 -0.08
N VAL A 158 -16.13 -3.76 -0.67
CA VAL A 158 -15.64 -5.14 -0.49
C VAL A 158 -15.20 -5.76 -1.81
N LYS A 159 -14.15 -6.58 -1.75
CA LYS A 159 -13.73 -7.46 -2.85
C LYS A 159 -13.70 -8.90 -2.36
N GLU A 160 -14.51 -9.76 -2.98
CA GLU A 160 -14.49 -11.19 -2.74
C GLU A 160 -13.11 -11.81 -2.97
N ALA A 161 -12.74 -12.76 -2.10
CA ALA A 161 -11.56 -13.60 -2.25
C ALA A 161 -11.88 -14.81 -3.14
N GLU A 162 -11.40 -14.76 -4.38
CA GLU A 162 -11.46 -15.88 -5.32
C GLU A 162 -10.29 -16.82 -5.08
N LYS A 163 -10.56 -18.13 -5.02
CA LYS A 163 -9.55 -19.18 -4.84
C LYS A 163 -8.70 -19.25 -6.11
N TRP A 164 -7.37 -19.23 -5.95
CA TRP A 164 -6.45 -19.12 -7.09
C TRP A 164 -5.38 -20.22 -7.10
N PHE A 165 -4.91 -20.64 -5.93
CA PHE A 165 -4.00 -21.78 -5.78
C PHE A 165 -4.22 -22.48 -4.45
N LEU A 166 -3.65 -23.67 -4.31
CA LEU A 166 -3.69 -24.48 -3.10
C LEU A 166 -2.30 -24.54 -2.47
N VAL A 167 -2.23 -24.61 -1.14
CA VAL A 167 -1.01 -24.96 -0.40
C VAL A 167 -1.26 -26.29 0.30
N SER A 168 -0.39 -27.27 0.09
CA SER A 168 -0.51 -28.60 0.69
C SER A 168 0.66 -28.88 1.62
N GLN A 169 0.37 -29.10 2.90
CA GLN A 169 1.35 -29.36 3.95
C GLN A 169 0.74 -30.25 5.05
N ASP A 170 1.51 -31.20 5.57
CA ASP A 170 1.13 -32.07 6.70
C ASP A 170 -0.22 -32.81 6.53
N GLY A 171 -0.59 -33.11 5.27
CA GLY A 171 -1.87 -33.73 4.92
C GLY A 171 -3.08 -32.79 4.88
N VAL A 172 -2.88 -31.50 5.14
CA VAL A 172 -3.89 -30.44 5.01
C VAL A 172 -3.65 -29.67 3.71
N THR A 173 -4.73 -29.44 2.96
CA THR A 173 -4.73 -28.51 1.81
C THR A 173 -5.48 -27.24 2.20
N ALA A 174 -4.96 -26.08 1.83
CA ALA A 174 -5.58 -24.78 2.04
C ALA A 174 -5.74 -24.04 0.71
N ALA A 175 -6.95 -23.54 0.42
CA ALA A 175 -7.19 -22.71 -0.76
C ALA A 175 -6.85 -21.25 -0.47
N VAL A 176 -6.07 -20.64 -1.36
CA VAL A 176 -5.49 -19.30 -1.17
C VAL A 176 -5.87 -18.39 -2.33
N SER A 177 -6.18 -17.13 -2.01
CA SER A 177 -6.57 -16.12 -2.98
C SER A 177 -5.38 -15.44 -3.67
N ARG A 178 -5.67 -14.64 -4.70
CA ARG A 178 -4.66 -13.79 -5.36
C ARG A 178 -4.04 -12.72 -4.45
N MET A 179 -4.69 -12.35 -3.34
CA MET A 179 -4.11 -11.47 -2.32
C MET A 179 -3.39 -12.24 -1.19
N GLY A 180 -3.16 -13.56 -1.37
CA GLY A 180 -2.48 -14.41 -0.40
C GLY A 180 -3.33 -14.75 0.83
N ARG A 181 -4.63 -14.52 0.79
CA ARG A 181 -5.54 -14.81 1.90
C ARG A 181 -5.98 -16.27 1.86
N ILE A 182 -5.92 -16.96 2.99
CA ILE A 182 -6.44 -18.32 3.13
C ILE A 182 -7.96 -18.24 3.15
N VAL A 183 -8.59 -18.85 2.16
CA VAL A 183 -10.04 -18.77 1.92
C VAL A 183 -10.77 -19.86 2.71
N GLU A 184 -10.29 -21.09 2.60
CA GLU A 184 -10.83 -22.29 3.26
C GLU A 184 -9.76 -23.39 3.37
N LEU A 185 -10.07 -24.44 4.13
CA LEU A 185 -9.29 -25.68 4.17
C LEU A 185 -10.07 -26.79 3.45
N GLY A 186 -9.35 -27.58 2.65
CA GLY A 186 -9.90 -28.60 1.76
C GLY A 186 -9.08 -28.70 0.48
N SER A 187 -9.14 -29.87 -0.16
CA SER A 187 -8.54 -30.08 -1.48
C SER A 187 -9.59 -29.80 -2.55
N GLU A 188 -9.32 -28.83 -3.44
CA GLU A 188 -10.13 -28.61 -4.65
C GLU A 188 -9.41 -29.17 -5.88
N SER A 189 -10.18 -29.66 -6.85
CA SER A 189 -9.63 -30.14 -8.13
C SER A 189 -9.49 -29.00 -9.13
N GLY A 190 -8.34 -28.90 -9.80
CA GLY A 190 -8.13 -28.02 -10.95
C GLY A 190 -7.46 -26.67 -10.66
N LEU A 191 -7.06 -26.41 -9.40
CA LEU A 191 -6.20 -25.28 -9.05
C LEU A 191 -4.72 -25.71 -8.93
N PRO A 192 -3.75 -24.84 -9.25
CA PRO A 192 -2.33 -25.10 -9.01
C PRO A 192 -2.07 -25.42 -7.53
N THR A 193 -1.34 -26.49 -7.25
CA THR A 193 -0.97 -26.88 -5.87
C THR A 193 0.48 -26.53 -5.57
N VAL A 194 0.74 -25.96 -4.39
CA VAL A 194 2.08 -25.59 -3.92
C VAL A 194 2.49 -26.54 -2.80
N VAL A 195 3.68 -27.12 -2.92
CA VAL A 195 4.30 -28.02 -1.92
C VAL A 195 5.63 -27.46 -1.42
N GLY A 196 6.08 -27.88 -0.24
CA GLY A 196 7.34 -27.41 0.36
C GLY A 196 7.33 -25.94 0.82
N TYR A 197 6.15 -25.33 0.96
CA TYR A 197 5.99 -23.91 1.29
C TYR A 197 6.33 -23.57 2.76
N GLU A 198 6.20 -24.51 3.70
CA GLU A 198 6.48 -24.34 5.14
C GLU A 198 5.66 -23.21 5.80
N ALA A 199 4.33 -23.29 5.66
CA ALA A 199 3.38 -22.35 6.25
C ALA A 199 3.53 -22.27 7.79
N GLU A 200 3.42 -21.05 8.34
CA GLU A 200 3.40 -20.84 9.79
C GLU A 200 2.11 -21.40 10.40
N GLU A 201 0.96 -20.98 9.86
CA GLU A 201 -0.37 -21.41 10.27
C GLU A 201 -1.31 -21.47 9.05
N LEU A 202 -2.19 -22.47 8.99
CA LEU A 202 -3.22 -22.60 7.96
C LEU A 202 -4.61 -22.24 8.52
N ILE A 203 -4.84 -20.96 8.77
CA ILE A 203 -6.08 -20.44 9.34
C ILE A 203 -6.91 -19.69 8.27
N PRO A 204 -8.12 -20.16 7.93
CA PRO A 204 -9.04 -19.43 7.08
C PRO A 204 -9.31 -17.99 7.57
N GLY A 205 -9.22 -17.03 6.66
CA GLY A 205 -9.30 -15.59 6.93
C GLY A 205 -7.94 -14.93 7.25
N ALA A 206 -6.89 -15.69 7.55
CA ALA A 206 -5.54 -15.16 7.71
C ALA A 206 -4.85 -14.93 6.34
N VAL A 207 -3.79 -14.13 6.35
CA VAL A 207 -2.85 -14.05 5.21
C VAL A 207 -1.86 -15.20 5.36
N LEU A 208 -1.64 -15.95 4.28
CA LEU A 208 -0.67 -17.04 4.23
C LEU A 208 0.76 -16.51 4.46
N THR A 209 1.42 -17.01 5.49
CA THR A 209 2.82 -16.73 5.82
C THR A 209 3.63 -18.02 5.88
N SER A 210 4.92 -17.93 5.54
CA SER A 210 5.87 -19.04 5.61
C SER A 210 6.88 -18.80 6.72
N THR A 211 7.23 -19.85 7.45
CA THR A 211 8.29 -19.84 8.46
C THR A 211 9.66 -19.55 7.83
N GLU A 212 9.90 -19.97 6.58
CA GLU A 212 11.12 -19.66 5.87
C GLU A 212 11.10 -18.25 5.26
N SER A 213 12.13 -17.46 5.60
CA SER A 213 12.25 -16.07 5.17
C SER A 213 12.27 -15.91 3.64
N GLY A 214 11.23 -15.30 3.08
CA GLY A 214 11.16 -15.00 1.65
C GLY A 214 10.58 -16.11 0.77
N LYS A 215 10.03 -17.21 1.34
CA LYS A 215 9.06 -18.07 0.62
C LYS A 215 7.68 -17.43 0.53
N THR A 216 7.29 -16.60 1.50
CA THR A 216 5.93 -16.02 1.66
C THR A 216 5.30 -15.45 0.38
N SER A 217 6.05 -14.68 -0.40
CA SER A 217 5.54 -14.05 -1.63
C SER A 217 5.88 -14.81 -2.91
N LEU A 218 6.56 -15.95 -2.85
CA LEU A 218 6.99 -16.71 -4.04
C LEU A 218 5.84 -17.37 -4.79
N PRO A 219 4.86 -18.07 -4.16
CA PRO A 219 3.74 -18.66 -4.89
C PRO A 219 3.01 -17.63 -5.74
N LEU A 220 2.68 -16.48 -5.13
CA LEU A 220 2.02 -15.36 -5.80
C LEU A 220 2.85 -14.86 -6.98
N GLN A 221 4.14 -14.53 -6.75
CA GLN A 221 5.02 -14.03 -7.81
C GLN A 221 5.17 -15.04 -8.96
N LEU A 222 5.39 -16.32 -8.68
CA LEU A 222 5.57 -17.34 -9.72
C LEU A 222 4.31 -17.48 -10.57
N LEU A 223 3.13 -17.56 -9.95
CA LEU A 223 1.85 -17.68 -10.66
C LEU A 223 1.52 -16.42 -11.46
N GLU A 224 1.67 -15.21 -10.88
CA GLU A 224 1.38 -13.96 -11.60
C GLU A 224 2.31 -13.77 -12.81
N LYS A 225 3.60 -14.12 -12.65
CA LYS A 225 4.58 -14.03 -13.73
C LYS A 225 4.36 -15.10 -14.79
N ALA A 226 4.02 -16.32 -14.39
CA ALA A 226 3.73 -17.40 -15.34
C ALA A 226 2.48 -17.09 -16.18
N GLU A 227 1.39 -16.61 -15.57
CA GLU A 227 0.23 -16.06 -16.28
C GLU A 227 0.63 -14.92 -17.24
N SER A 228 1.46 -13.97 -16.77
CA SER A 228 1.92 -12.83 -17.58
C SER A 228 2.78 -13.25 -18.79
N CYS A 229 3.52 -14.36 -18.67
CA CYS A 229 4.28 -14.96 -19.77
C CYS A 229 3.42 -15.85 -20.69
N GLY A 230 2.15 -16.11 -20.34
CA GLY A 230 1.24 -16.98 -21.10
C GLY A 230 1.41 -18.47 -20.81
N ILE A 231 2.06 -18.85 -19.70
CA ILE A 231 2.12 -20.24 -19.24
C ILE A 231 0.76 -20.57 -18.61
N THR A 232 0.09 -21.59 -19.13
CA THR A 232 -1.25 -22.01 -18.71
C THR A 232 -1.25 -23.46 -18.23
N GLY A 233 -2.29 -23.84 -17.46
CA GLY A 233 -2.44 -25.22 -16.99
C GLY A 233 -1.37 -25.65 -15.98
N ILE A 234 -0.92 -24.75 -15.10
CA ILE A 234 0.00 -25.07 -14.00
C ILE A 234 -0.71 -25.99 -13.01
N THR A 235 -0.11 -27.12 -12.70
CA THR A 235 -0.67 -28.16 -11.81
C THR A 235 0.01 -28.20 -10.45
N LEU A 236 1.34 -28.09 -10.44
CA LEU A 236 2.17 -28.17 -9.23
C LEU A 236 3.26 -27.08 -9.24
N ILE A 237 3.56 -26.51 -8.08
CA ILE A 237 4.77 -25.72 -7.83
C ILE A 237 5.48 -26.34 -6.63
N ASP A 238 6.70 -26.82 -6.84
CA ASP A 238 7.55 -27.31 -5.77
C ASP A 238 8.46 -26.18 -5.27
N LEU A 239 8.28 -25.83 -3.99
CA LEU A 239 9.08 -24.85 -3.26
C LEU A 239 9.92 -25.50 -2.15
N THR A 240 10.07 -26.83 -2.12
CA THR A 240 10.82 -27.53 -1.07
C THR A 240 12.22 -26.94 -0.90
N ASP A 241 12.93 -26.68 -2.01
CA ASP A 241 14.10 -25.80 -2.03
C ASP A 241 13.81 -24.53 -2.86
N ARG A 242 13.88 -23.37 -2.22
CA ARG A 242 13.76 -22.03 -2.85
C ARG A 242 14.86 -21.71 -3.87
N PHE A 243 15.95 -22.48 -3.89
CA PHE A 243 17.04 -22.38 -4.85
C PHE A 243 16.91 -23.43 -5.98
N ASP A 244 15.98 -24.38 -5.86
CA ASP A 244 15.66 -25.36 -6.90
C ASP A 244 14.15 -25.50 -7.14
N ILE A 245 13.50 -24.36 -7.41
CA ILE A 245 12.06 -24.29 -7.67
C ILE A 245 11.74 -25.01 -8.98
N SER A 246 10.67 -25.81 -8.97
CA SER A 246 10.11 -26.41 -10.19
C SER A 246 8.61 -26.13 -10.32
N ILE A 247 8.13 -26.07 -11.57
CA ILE A 247 6.73 -25.85 -11.92
C ILE A 247 6.30 -26.95 -12.89
N GLU A 248 5.22 -27.66 -12.57
CA GLU A 248 4.59 -28.59 -13.49
C GLU A 248 3.41 -27.92 -14.21
N CYS A 249 3.29 -28.16 -15.51
CA CYS A 249 2.23 -27.58 -16.33
C CYS A 249 1.83 -28.49 -17.51
N GLY A 250 0.58 -28.33 -17.96
CA GLY A 250 0.03 -29.00 -19.13
C GLY A 250 0.15 -30.52 -19.08
N ASP A 251 0.54 -31.11 -20.20
CA ASP A 251 0.70 -32.56 -20.36
C ASP A 251 2.01 -33.08 -19.71
N ASN A 252 2.10 -32.97 -18.39
CA ASN A 252 3.21 -33.46 -17.57
C ASN A 252 4.58 -32.84 -17.93
N ILE A 253 4.62 -31.54 -18.25
CA ILE A 253 5.88 -30.81 -18.50
C ILE A 253 6.37 -30.19 -17.19
N THR A 254 7.65 -30.42 -16.84
CA THR A 254 8.28 -29.79 -15.65
C THR A 254 9.29 -28.72 -16.07
N LEU A 255 9.14 -27.52 -15.54
CA LEU A 255 10.06 -26.40 -15.70
C LEU A 255 10.97 -26.33 -14.47
N GLU A 256 12.26 -26.67 -14.60
CA GLU A 256 13.27 -26.48 -13.53
C GLU A 256 13.71 -25.00 -13.55
N ILE A 257 13.06 -24.14 -12.75
CA ILE A 257 13.35 -22.69 -12.65
C ILE A 257 14.67 -22.45 -11.91
N GLY A 258 14.99 -23.29 -10.92
CA GLY A 258 16.10 -23.03 -10.01
C GLY A 258 15.74 -21.91 -9.02
N GLY A 259 16.73 -21.09 -8.64
CA GLY A 259 16.51 -19.99 -7.71
C GLY A 259 15.74 -18.81 -8.31
N VAL A 260 15.19 -17.99 -7.42
CA VAL A 260 14.30 -16.84 -7.70
C VAL A 260 14.92 -15.68 -8.50
N ALA A 261 16.22 -15.74 -8.80
CA ALA A 261 16.87 -14.77 -9.67
C ALA A 261 16.37 -14.93 -11.12
N ASP A 262 16.13 -13.80 -11.78
CA ASP A 262 15.72 -13.71 -13.19
C ASP A 262 14.45 -14.50 -13.57
N ILE A 263 13.50 -14.68 -12.63
CA ILE A 263 12.22 -15.38 -12.86
C ILE A 263 11.52 -14.89 -14.15
N ASP A 264 11.43 -13.57 -14.36
CA ASP A 264 10.84 -12.97 -15.56
C ASP A 264 11.46 -13.54 -16.86
N SER A 265 12.80 -13.51 -16.95
CA SER A 265 13.54 -14.02 -18.12
C SER A 265 13.39 -15.52 -18.29
N LYS A 266 13.41 -16.27 -17.18
CA LYS A 266 13.28 -17.74 -17.19
C LYS A 266 11.89 -18.18 -17.65
N LEU A 267 10.83 -17.59 -17.11
CA LEU A 267 9.45 -17.91 -17.49
C LEU A 267 9.13 -17.44 -18.91
N ALA A 268 9.70 -16.31 -19.37
CA ALA A 268 9.57 -15.89 -20.77
C ALA A 268 10.21 -16.90 -21.74
N VAL A 269 11.42 -17.39 -21.45
CA VAL A 269 12.07 -18.45 -22.25
C VAL A 269 11.30 -19.77 -22.15
N GLY A 270 10.81 -20.14 -20.95
CA GLY A 270 9.96 -21.30 -20.75
C GLY A 270 8.69 -21.27 -21.61
N ALA A 271 7.98 -20.14 -21.62
CA ALA A 271 6.78 -19.92 -22.45
C ALA A 271 7.07 -19.93 -23.96
N GLU A 272 8.30 -19.64 -24.39
CA GLU A 272 8.70 -19.80 -25.79
C GLU A 272 9.00 -21.27 -26.13
N VAL A 273 9.74 -21.99 -25.28
CA VAL A 273 10.07 -23.42 -25.46
C VAL A 273 8.80 -24.29 -25.43
N LEU A 274 7.85 -23.99 -24.53
CA LEU A 274 6.55 -24.67 -24.43
C LEU A 274 5.70 -24.66 -25.71
N LYS A 275 5.99 -23.80 -26.70
CA LYS A 275 5.28 -23.77 -28.00
C LYS A 275 5.75 -24.86 -28.96
N TYR A 276 6.90 -25.47 -28.71
CA TYR A 276 7.56 -26.42 -29.61
C TYR A 276 7.82 -27.80 -28.96
N GLU A 277 7.68 -27.89 -27.63
CA GLU A 277 7.89 -29.13 -26.88
C GLU A 277 6.64 -30.01 -26.81
N ASN A 278 6.87 -31.31 -26.58
CA ASN A 278 5.83 -32.32 -26.44
C ASN A 278 5.49 -32.60 -24.97
N ALA A 279 4.45 -33.41 -24.75
CA ALA A 279 4.10 -33.94 -23.44
C ALA A 279 5.24 -34.75 -22.79
N ASN A 280 5.30 -34.76 -21.45
CA ASN A 280 6.28 -35.49 -20.64
C ASN A 280 7.75 -35.04 -20.79
N VAL A 281 8.01 -33.74 -20.88
CA VAL A 281 9.37 -33.18 -20.98
C VAL A 281 9.78 -32.45 -19.69
N THR A 282 11.06 -32.50 -19.33
CA THR A 282 11.66 -31.64 -18.31
C THR A 282 12.52 -30.56 -18.98
N ILE A 283 12.15 -29.30 -18.81
CA ILE A 283 12.84 -28.13 -19.37
C ILE A 283 13.64 -27.45 -18.26
N ASN A 284 14.96 -27.46 -18.35
CA ASN A 284 15.84 -26.73 -17.46
C ASN A 284 15.95 -25.26 -17.88
N LEU A 285 15.54 -24.37 -16.98
CA LEU A 285 15.55 -22.92 -17.11
C LEU A 285 16.47 -22.25 -16.06
N LYS A 286 17.31 -23.02 -15.37
CA LYS A 286 18.23 -22.52 -14.33
C LYS A 286 19.18 -21.45 -14.88
N ASN A 287 19.51 -21.52 -16.17
CA ASN A 287 20.19 -20.46 -16.93
C ASN A 287 19.36 -20.08 -18.17
N PRO A 288 18.73 -18.88 -18.21
CA PRO A 288 17.85 -18.49 -19.32
C PRO A 288 18.58 -18.32 -20.66
N ASN A 289 19.91 -18.16 -20.66
CA ASN A 289 20.70 -18.06 -21.90
C ASN A 289 21.04 -19.43 -22.51
N LYS A 290 20.76 -20.53 -21.81
CA LYS A 290 21.02 -21.92 -22.24
C LYS A 290 19.92 -22.85 -21.73
N PRO A 291 18.66 -22.68 -22.17
CA PRO A 291 17.61 -23.64 -21.86
C PRO A 291 17.97 -25.01 -22.44
N SER A 292 17.52 -26.09 -21.78
CA SER A 292 17.66 -27.46 -22.30
C SER A 292 16.45 -28.30 -21.94
N ALA A 293 15.92 -29.03 -22.91
CA ALA A 293 14.84 -29.99 -22.72
C ALA A 293 15.41 -31.42 -22.64
N ARG A 294 14.75 -32.28 -21.85
CA ARG A 294 15.04 -33.71 -21.74
C ARG A 294 13.72 -34.45 -21.56
N ASP A 295 13.49 -35.52 -22.31
CA ASP A 295 12.31 -36.37 -22.11
C ASP A 295 12.31 -36.93 -20.68
N LYS A 296 11.16 -36.89 -20.00
CA LYS A 296 10.96 -37.70 -18.81
C LYS A 296 10.95 -39.15 -19.28
N VAL A 297 11.92 -39.93 -18.82
CA VAL A 297 12.00 -41.36 -19.13
C VAL A 297 10.68 -41.99 -18.70
N ALA A 298 9.85 -42.36 -19.68
CA ALA A 298 8.65 -43.13 -19.42
C ALA A 298 9.07 -44.37 -18.64
N SER A 299 8.50 -44.55 -17.44
CA SER A 299 8.78 -45.73 -16.63
C SER A 299 8.20 -46.95 -17.36
N SER A 300 9.02 -47.54 -18.22
CA SER A 300 8.72 -48.78 -18.89
C SER A 300 8.74 -49.87 -17.83
N VAL A 301 7.56 -50.19 -17.32
CA VAL A 301 7.32 -51.44 -16.62
C VAL A 301 7.78 -52.54 -17.57
N LEU A 302 8.94 -53.13 -17.27
CA LEU A 302 9.51 -54.20 -18.07
C LEU A 302 8.52 -55.36 -18.06
N PRO A 303 8.03 -55.83 -19.23
CA PRO A 303 7.29 -57.08 -19.27
C PRO A 303 8.28 -58.19 -18.87
N VAL A 304 7.97 -58.91 -17.80
CA VAL A 304 8.75 -60.08 -17.39
C VAL A 304 8.57 -61.14 -18.47
N LEU A 305 9.62 -61.34 -19.27
CA LEU A 305 9.71 -62.40 -20.28
C LEU A 305 10.65 -63.49 -19.77
N GLY A 306 10.10 -64.70 -19.63
CA GLY A 306 10.77 -65.90 -19.14
C GLY A 306 9.77 -66.73 -18.31
N GLU A 307 9.48 -68.00 -18.62
CA GLU A 307 9.98 -68.85 -19.70
C GLU A 307 8.84 -69.74 -20.24
N SER A 308 8.87 -70.00 -21.54
CA SER A 308 8.15 -71.13 -22.13
C SER A 308 9.17 -72.20 -22.51
N ALA A 309 9.18 -73.32 -21.80
CA ALA A 309 9.95 -74.51 -22.14
C ALA A 309 9.01 -75.72 -22.20
N GLU A 310 9.06 -76.45 -23.32
CA GLU A 310 8.23 -77.62 -23.59
C GLU A 310 8.62 -78.81 -22.69
N SER A 311 7.65 -79.65 -22.36
CA SER A 311 7.90 -81.05 -22.02
C SER A 311 6.80 -81.93 -22.61
N THR A 312 7.19 -82.82 -23.51
CA THR A 312 6.33 -83.78 -24.22
C THR A 312 6.40 -85.17 -23.60
N ALA A 313 5.29 -85.93 -23.73
CA ALA A 313 5.14 -87.36 -23.42
C ALA A 313 5.03 -87.70 -21.91
N GLU A 314 4.34 -88.76 -21.46
CA GLU A 314 3.66 -89.85 -22.19
C GLU A 314 2.53 -90.50 -21.34
N ALA A 315 1.67 -91.28 -22.01
CA ALA A 315 0.90 -92.44 -21.49
C ALA A 315 -0.18 -92.28 -20.38
N ALA A 316 -1.43 -92.50 -20.82
CA ALA A 316 -2.46 -93.39 -20.25
C ALA A 316 -2.87 -93.31 -18.75
N ASP A 317 -4.17 -93.06 -18.50
CA ASP A 317 -5.06 -94.16 -18.10
C ASP A 317 -6.52 -93.93 -18.57
N THR A 318 -7.24 -95.03 -18.75
CA THR A 318 -8.66 -95.17 -19.09
C THR A 318 -9.56 -95.10 -17.85
N GLY A 319 -10.75 -94.53 -17.97
CA GLY A 319 -11.76 -94.60 -16.91
C GLY A 319 -13.12 -93.99 -17.30
N GLU A 320 -14.12 -94.84 -17.49
CA GLU A 320 -15.55 -94.47 -17.51
C GLU A 320 -15.93 -93.84 -16.14
N SER A 321 -17.00 -93.07 -15.94
CA SER A 321 -18.38 -93.27 -16.40
C SER A 321 -19.32 -92.12 -15.98
N GLN A 322 -20.25 -91.77 -16.88
CA GLN A 322 -21.62 -91.20 -16.67
C GLN A 322 -21.92 -89.91 -15.86
N PRO A 323 -23.06 -89.22 -16.16
CA PRO A 323 -23.46 -87.93 -15.56
C PRO A 323 -24.66 -88.02 -14.59
N GLU A 324 -24.85 -86.99 -13.76
CA GLU A 324 -26.08 -86.50 -13.08
C GLU A 324 -25.61 -85.41 -12.07
N TYR A 325 -26.23 -84.23 -11.85
CA TYR A 325 -27.49 -83.60 -12.27
C TYR A 325 -27.24 -82.16 -12.76
#